data_AF-A0A7W7AYS6-F1
#
_entry.id   AF-A0A7W7AYS6-F1
#
_cell.length_a   1.000
_cell.length_b   1.000
_cell.length_c   1.000
_cell.angle_alpha   90.00
_cell.angle_beta   90.00
_cell.angle_gamma   90.00
#
_symmetry.space_group_name_H-M   'P 1'
#
loop_
_entity.id
_entity.type
_entity.pdbx_description
1 polymer ?
#
loop_
_entity_poly.entity_id
_entity_poly.type
_entity_poly.pdbx_seq_one_letter_code
_entity_poly.pdbx_strand_id
1 'polypeptide(L)'
;MPLLDMIVFALLFLSAVLLSCWHDPRSKRAFLCGSFTALVVAAIAAWSLRWQIVPALVVSAVSTGLGAWMVWHAERRRLVAASTAGLTLVAVVPYVFFPIFDLPAPDGPFRVGIQNIDLRDTSRRGVSYLGPDVQRDIPLTIWYPASADAKGKIRPYLTRREALDEAVSVATLWGFPAYRFLSLHSTGTHAIEDADVAQGHKFPIVVFSHGYWSFRAQNSALMERLASHGYIAVSVAHPRDSADVRLQDGTLITSALHTGPEGVGDPAADRKWDAATSAFMGGESHEKRIAALPSYKAAVSGHRLGRSLTVWRDDVLFASRTLRDRPPPAVQGIMAVADFSRIAYAGMSFGGSTAASACDADPDCVAAVDLDGENFDGAQFDRALRAPLLLILTDQPFSDKQRSDRTFNPTDYAWENWHCVGDREDILRLRARGILHMGLTDFVLGARGPYKSKHFTSLDGERALAIINDTTLAFLNQYVRGFRPAGLKSTLENYPELQRLDTASLRAYAQELPGRAPCLERAGETR
;
A
#
# COMPACT_ATOMS: atom_id res chain seq x y z
N MET A 1 11.99 14.08 12.98
CA MET A 1 11.19 14.22 14.23
C MET A 1 10.50 15.57 14.19
N PRO A 2 9.19 15.66 14.50
CA PRO A 2 8.45 16.92 14.52
C PRO A 2 9.01 17.94 15.53
N LEU A 3 8.85 19.25 15.24
CA LEU A 3 9.40 20.33 16.08
C LEU A 3 8.94 20.29 17.53
N LEU A 4 7.63 20.10 17.76
CA LEU A 4 7.07 19.98 19.11
C LEU A 4 7.71 18.84 19.91
N ASP A 5 8.00 17.72 19.25
CA ASP A 5 8.62 16.56 19.90
C ASP A 5 10.09 16.86 20.24
N MET A 6 10.82 17.53 19.34
CA MET A 6 12.19 17.99 19.61
C MET A 6 12.27 18.93 20.81
N ILE A 7 11.28 19.82 20.97
CA ILE A 7 11.18 20.72 22.13
C ILE A 7 11.02 19.92 23.43
N VAL A 8 10.21 18.84 23.45
CA VAL A 8 10.07 17.98 24.64
C VAL A 8 11.41 17.39 25.06
N PHE A 9 12.16 16.81 24.12
CA PHE A 9 13.47 16.22 24.42
C PHE A 9 14.50 17.27 24.87
N ALA A 10 14.50 18.45 24.25
CA ALA A 10 15.37 19.56 24.67
C ALA A 10 15.05 20.02 26.10
N LEU A 11 13.77 20.15 26.44
CA LEU A 11 13.33 20.50 27.79
C LEU A 11 13.69 19.41 28.81
N LEU A 12 13.52 18.13 28.47
CA LEU A 12 13.92 17.01 29.33
C LEU A 12 15.42 16.99 29.59
N PHE A 13 16.23 17.20 28.55
CA PHE A 13 17.68 17.27 28.68
C PHE A 13 18.11 18.47 29.53
N LEU A 14 17.56 19.65 29.27
CA LEU A 14 17.83 20.86 30.05
C LEU A 14 17.43 20.66 31.53
N SER A 15 16.28 20.03 31.77
CA SER A 15 15.83 19.66 33.12
C SER A 15 16.84 18.73 33.80
N ALA A 16 17.34 17.69 33.13
CA ALA A 16 18.36 16.81 33.70
C ALA A 16 19.66 17.56 34.05
N VAL A 17 20.09 18.51 33.21
CA VAL A 17 21.28 19.36 33.47
C VAL A 17 21.04 20.28 34.67
N LEU A 18 19.91 20.98 34.72
CA LEU A 18 19.56 21.86 35.86
C LEU A 18 19.49 21.08 37.19
N LEU A 19 19.05 19.82 37.13
CA LEU A 19 19.04 18.89 38.26
C LEU A 19 20.44 18.53 38.76
N SER A 20 21.43 18.46 37.86
CA SER A 20 22.81 18.20 38.24
C SER A 20 23.46 19.42 38.93
N CYS A 21 22.96 20.63 38.64
CA CYS A 21 23.41 21.92 39.18
C CYS A 21 22.58 22.41 40.40
N TRP A 22 21.99 21.49 41.16
CA TRP A 22 21.05 21.72 42.27
C TRP A 22 21.69 22.37 43.51
N HIS A 23 22.15 23.62 43.41
CA HIS A 23 22.78 24.34 44.53
C HIS A 23 21.99 25.57 45.04
N ASP A 24 21.02 26.11 44.28
CA ASP A 24 20.25 27.32 44.64
C ASP A 24 18.73 27.08 44.47
N PRO A 25 17.84 27.56 45.38
CA PRO A 25 16.39 27.66 45.17
C PRO A 25 15.91 28.06 43.76
N ARG A 26 16.66 28.91 43.05
CA ARG A 26 16.36 29.30 41.65
C ARG A 26 16.44 28.12 40.68
N SER A 27 17.45 27.25 40.81
CA SER A 27 17.58 26.08 39.94
C SER A 27 16.49 25.04 40.22
N LYS A 28 15.99 24.96 41.47
CA LYS A 28 14.82 24.12 41.83
C LYS A 28 13.55 24.53 41.09
N ARG A 29 13.23 25.84 41.13
CA ARG A 29 12.06 26.39 40.42
C ARG A 29 12.20 26.21 38.92
N ALA A 30 13.38 26.49 38.37
CA ALA A 30 13.66 26.31 36.94
C ALA A 30 13.50 24.85 36.49
N PHE A 31 13.96 23.87 37.28
CA PHE A 31 13.77 22.45 36.97
C PHE A 31 12.30 22.03 36.99
N LEU A 32 11.55 22.38 38.04
CA LEU A 32 10.12 22.04 38.14
C LEU A 32 9.32 22.68 37.01
N CYS A 33 9.60 23.94 36.69
CA CYS A 33 9.00 24.62 35.54
C CYS A 33 9.38 23.91 34.23
N GLY A 34 10.67 23.61 33.99
CA GLY A 34 11.12 22.95 32.76
C GLY A 34 10.51 21.56 32.56
N SER A 35 10.46 20.74 33.61
CA SER A 35 9.88 19.39 33.56
C SER A 35 8.35 19.43 33.41
N PHE A 36 7.68 20.36 34.08
CA PHE A 36 6.24 20.57 33.91
C PHE A 36 5.91 21.09 32.50
N THR A 37 6.70 22.02 31.96
CA THR A 37 6.56 22.47 30.57
C THR A 37 6.78 21.30 29.61
N ALA A 38 7.80 20.46 29.83
CA ALA A 38 8.02 19.25 29.04
C ALA A 38 6.80 18.32 29.07
N LEU A 39 6.21 18.11 30.26
CA LEU A 39 4.99 17.31 30.44
C LEU A 39 3.80 17.88 29.66
N VAL A 40 3.56 19.19 29.74
CA VAL A 40 2.48 19.86 29.00
C VAL A 40 2.69 19.76 27.49
N VAL A 41 3.91 20.04 27.00
CA VAL A 41 4.22 19.94 25.56
C VAL A 41 4.12 18.49 25.09
N ALA A 42 4.56 17.52 25.88
CA ALA A 42 4.42 16.10 25.58
C ALA A 42 2.94 15.65 25.54
N ALA A 43 2.08 16.21 26.40
CA ALA A 43 0.65 15.93 26.39
C ALA A 43 -0.02 16.50 25.12
N ILE A 44 0.34 17.72 24.71
CA ILE A 44 -0.10 18.33 23.45
C ILE A 44 0.40 17.50 22.25
N ALA A 45 1.64 17.05 22.28
CA ALA A 45 2.19 16.18 21.26
C ALA A 45 1.49 14.82 21.22
N ALA A 46 1.15 14.22 22.36
CA ALA A 46 0.38 12.96 22.40
C ALA A 46 -1.02 13.12 21.78
N TRP A 47 -1.63 14.31 21.91
CA TRP A 47 -2.89 14.66 21.24
C TRP A 47 -2.81 14.67 19.71
N SER A 48 -1.60 14.78 19.16
CA SER A 48 -1.34 14.62 17.73
C SER A 48 -1.22 13.15 17.30
N LEU A 49 -1.71 12.19 18.09
CA LEU A 49 -1.78 10.76 17.73
C LEU A 49 -0.43 10.10 17.38
N ARG A 50 0.69 10.74 17.75
CA ARG A 50 2.05 10.23 17.59
C ARG A 50 2.41 9.37 18.79
N TRP A 51 2.36 8.06 18.65
CA TRP A 51 2.67 7.16 19.76
C TRP A 51 4.15 7.23 20.19
N GLN A 52 5.05 7.65 19.29
CA GLN A 52 6.49 7.75 19.55
C GLN A 52 6.82 8.71 20.71
N ILE A 53 5.95 9.69 21.01
CA ILE A 53 6.15 10.65 22.11
C ILE A 53 5.74 10.10 23.48
N VAL A 54 5.01 8.98 23.53
CA VAL A 54 4.45 8.44 24.78
C VAL A 54 5.53 8.12 25.81
N PRO A 55 6.68 7.49 25.46
CA PRO A 55 7.76 7.30 26.43
C PRO A 55 8.31 8.62 26.99
N ALA A 56 8.44 9.67 26.17
CA ALA A 56 8.89 10.98 26.64
C ALA A 56 7.88 11.64 27.58
N LEU A 57 6.57 11.44 27.34
CA LEU A 57 5.50 11.87 28.25
C LEU A 57 5.64 11.19 29.62
N VAL A 58 5.87 9.87 29.64
CA VAL A 58 6.07 9.11 30.88
C VAL A 58 7.32 9.58 31.62
N VAL A 59 8.45 9.76 30.91
CA VAL A 59 9.69 10.28 31.49
C VAL A 59 9.50 11.69 32.06
N SER A 60 8.73 12.55 31.39
CA SER A 60 8.40 13.89 31.85
C SER A 60 7.56 13.86 33.14
N ALA A 61 6.55 12.98 33.21
CA ALA A 61 5.70 12.83 34.38
C ALA A 61 6.49 12.30 35.59
N VAL A 62 7.30 11.25 35.39
CA VAL A 62 8.13 10.66 36.44
C VAL A 62 9.19 11.65 36.93
N SER A 63 9.87 12.35 36.02
CA SER A 63 10.89 13.34 36.37
C SER A 63 10.31 14.53 37.13
N THR A 64 9.09 14.96 36.78
CA THR A 64 8.38 16.02 37.51
C THR A 64 8.02 15.57 38.94
N GLY A 65 7.49 14.35 39.10
CA GLY A 65 7.16 13.79 40.41
C GLY A 65 8.38 13.56 41.30
N LEU A 66 9.45 12.97 40.76
CA LEU A 66 10.74 12.82 41.46
C LEU A 66 11.33 14.19 41.82
N GLY A 67 11.20 15.17 40.94
CA GLY A 67 11.51 16.58 41.18
C GLY A 67 10.92 17.15 42.46
N ALA A 68 9.60 17.00 42.58
CA ALA A 68 8.86 17.44 43.75
C ALA A 68 9.30 16.67 45.00
N TRP A 69 9.49 15.35 44.91
CA TRP A 69 9.96 14.52 46.03
C TRP A 69 11.37 14.89 46.52
N MET A 70 12.29 15.20 45.60
CA MET A 70 13.67 15.60 45.90
C MET A 70 13.77 16.98 46.57
N VAL A 71 12.69 17.77 46.65
CA VAL A 71 12.64 18.95 47.54
C VAL A 71 12.99 18.57 48.98
N TRP A 72 12.64 17.35 49.39
CA TRP A 72 12.88 16.81 50.73
C TRP A 72 14.07 15.83 50.83
N HIS A 73 14.66 15.39 49.70
CA HIS A 73 15.69 14.34 49.64
C HIS A 73 16.82 14.67 48.65
N ALA A 74 17.55 15.76 48.93
CA ALA A 74 18.51 16.36 48.00
C ALA A 74 19.77 15.51 47.75
N GLU A 75 20.07 14.54 48.62
CA GLU A 75 21.28 13.70 48.56
C GLU A 75 21.30 12.77 47.33
N ARG A 76 20.14 12.44 46.75
CA ARG A 76 20.04 11.51 45.60
C ARG A 76 20.04 12.21 44.22
N ARG A 77 20.22 13.52 44.17
CA ARG A 77 20.09 14.35 42.94
C ARG A 77 20.88 13.86 41.73
N ARG A 78 22.13 13.39 41.91
CA ARG A 78 22.99 12.95 40.80
C ARG A 78 22.48 11.66 40.18
N LEU A 79 21.99 10.75 41.01
CA LEU A 79 21.38 9.50 40.56
C LEU A 79 20.10 9.80 39.77
N VAL A 80 19.24 10.68 40.27
CA VAL A 80 18.00 11.03 39.56
C VAL A 80 18.29 11.78 38.26
N ALA A 81 19.26 12.69 38.23
CA ALA A 81 19.69 13.37 37.01
C ALA A 81 20.22 12.39 35.96
N ALA A 82 21.07 11.45 36.37
CA ALA A 82 21.57 10.40 35.49
C ALA A 82 20.44 9.49 34.98
N SER A 83 19.49 9.11 35.85
CA SER A 83 18.33 8.31 35.46
C SER A 83 17.41 9.06 34.50
N THR A 84 17.09 10.33 34.74
CA THR A 84 16.28 11.15 33.81
C THR A 84 16.97 11.32 32.47
N ALA A 85 18.28 11.58 32.45
CA ALA A 85 19.06 11.66 31.20
C ALA A 85 19.05 10.32 30.45
N GLY A 86 19.34 9.21 31.15
CA GLY A 86 19.33 7.87 30.57
C GLY A 86 17.96 7.46 30.02
N LEU A 87 16.88 7.71 30.78
CA LEU A 87 15.51 7.44 30.34
C LEU A 87 15.09 8.35 29.18
N THR A 88 15.57 9.58 29.12
CA THR A 88 15.33 10.49 27.98
C THR A 88 15.98 9.95 26.71
N LEU A 89 17.22 9.44 26.81
CA LEU A 89 17.89 8.76 25.68
C LEU A 89 17.12 7.52 25.22
N VAL A 90 16.63 6.70 26.17
CA VAL A 90 15.78 5.54 25.84
C VAL A 90 14.46 5.97 25.20
N ALA A 91 13.87 7.09 25.63
CA ALA A 91 12.62 7.61 25.06
C ALA A 91 12.75 8.08 23.60
N VAL A 92 13.97 8.26 23.07
CA VAL A 92 14.21 8.57 21.64
C VAL A 92 14.14 7.31 20.76
N VAL A 93 14.32 6.11 21.33
CA VAL A 93 14.39 4.83 20.60
C VAL A 93 13.20 4.60 19.65
N PRO A 94 11.92 4.86 20.02
CA PRO A 94 10.80 4.74 19.09
C PRO A 94 10.95 5.56 17.82
N TYR A 95 11.48 6.79 17.89
CA TYR A 95 11.71 7.63 16.69
C TYR A 95 12.87 7.13 15.83
N VAL A 96 13.84 6.45 16.43
CA VAL A 96 14.97 5.86 15.69
C VAL A 96 14.50 4.66 14.87
N PHE A 97 13.67 3.79 15.45
CA PHE A 97 13.21 2.57 14.77
C PHE A 97 11.91 2.77 13.97
N PHE A 98 11.08 3.74 14.32
CA PHE A 98 9.77 4.01 13.72
C PHE A 98 9.61 5.52 13.47
N PRO A 99 10.42 6.07 12.55
CA PRO A 99 10.36 7.49 12.23
C PRO A 99 8.99 7.85 11.65
N ILE A 100 8.57 9.08 11.92
CA ILE A 100 7.57 9.74 11.06
C ILE A 100 8.33 10.11 9.80
N PHE A 101 7.85 9.58 8.68
CA PHE A 101 8.44 9.78 7.37
C PHE A 101 7.58 10.76 6.57
N ASP A 102 8.18 11.29 5.50
CA ASP A 102 7.47 11.99 4.44
C ASP A 102 7.63 11.17 3.17
N LEU A 103 6.67 11.26 2.25
CA LEU A 103 6.83 10.65 0.93
C LEU A 103 7.98 11.34 0.17
N PRO A 104 8.73 10.63 -0.67
CA PRO A 104 9.72 11.25 -1.54
C PRO A 104 9.03 12.28 -2.46
N ALA A 105 9.72 13.40 -2.72
CA ALA A 105 9.20 14.38 -3.66
C ALA A 105 9.07 13.75 -5.06
N PRO A 106 7.92 13.91 -5.73
CA PRO A 106 7.80 13.51 -7.13
C PRO A 106 8.80 14.31 -7.98
N ASP A 107 9.39 13.66 -8.98
CA ASP A 107 10.46 14.18 -9.84
C ASP A 107 10.00 14.47 -11.27
N GLY A 108 8.70 14.32 -11.55
CA GLY A 108 8.11 14.64 -12.84
C GLY A 108 7.90 16.15 -13.06
N PRO A 109 7.62 16.57 -14.31
CA PRO A 109 7.48 17.99 -14.65
C PRO A 109 6.19 18.63 -14.12
N PHE A 110 5.18 17.83 -13.76
CA PHE A 110 3.91 18.35 -13.26
C PHE A 110 3.88 18.39 -11.73
N ARG A 111 3.21 19.42 -11.20
CA ARG A 111 2.76 19.36 -9.80
C ARG A 111 1.68 18.30 -9.68
N VAL A 112 1.38 17.86 -8.46
CA VAL A 112 0.38 16.83 -8.21
C VAL A 112 -0.84 17.44 -7.56
N GLY A 113 -2.00 17.26 -8.17
CA GLY A 113 -3.30 17.52 -7.56
C GLY A 113 -3.90 16.24 -6.98
N ILE A 114 -4.79 16.36 -5.99
CA ILE A 114 -5.54 15.25 -5.41
C ILE A 114 -7.02 15.60 -5.22
N GLN A 115 -7.90 14.67 -5.58
CA GLN A 115 -9.35 14.75 -5.36
C GLN A 115 -9.88 13.45 -4.75
N ASN A 116 -10.73 13.54 -3.73
CA ASN A 116 -11.53 12.41 -3.23
C ASN A 116 -12.97 12.55 -3.70
N ILE A 117 -13.56 11.46 -4.22
CA ILE A 117 -14.98 11.39 -4.60
C ILE A 117 -15.56 10.02 -4.24
N ASP A 118 -16.88 9.92 -4.17
CA ASP A 118 -17.56 8.63 -4.05
C ASP A 118 -18.46 8.40 -5.26
N LEU A 119 -18.33 7.23 -5.87
CA LEU A 119 -19.27 6.75 -6.88
C LEU A 119 -20.28 5.79 -6.24
N ARG A 120 -21.50 5.79 -6.76
CA ARG A 120 -22.56 4.87 -6.33
C ARG A 120 -23.04 4.04 -7.51
N ASP A 121 -22.81 2.74 -7.44
CA ASP A 121 -23.32 1.79 -8.41
C ASP A 121 -24.72 1.33 -8.01
N THR A 122 -25.71 1.85 -8.73
CA THR A 122 -27.12 1.55 -8.52
C THR A 122 -27.56 0.23 -9.16
N SER A 123 -26.72 -0.36 -10.02
CA SER A 123 -27.00 -1.59 -10.76
C SER A 123 -26.67 -2.86 -9.96
N ARG A 124 -25.66 -2.80 -9.10
CA ARG A 124 -25.27 -3.89 -8.19
C ARG A 124 -25.80 -3.62 -6.79
N ARG A 125 -26.58 -4.56 -6.25
CA ARG A 125 -27.13 -4.51 -4.88
C ARG A 125 -26.77 -5.76 -4.10
N GLY A 126 -26.65 -5.64 -2.77
CA GLY A 126 -26.38 -6.78 -1.88
C GLY A 126 -25.02 -7.47 -2.07
N VAL A 127 -24.08 -6.81 -2.75
CA VAL A 127 -22.72 -7.33 -2.95
C VAL A 127 -21.84 -7.08 -1.71
N SER A 128 -20.75 -7.85 -1.56
CA SER A 128 -19.83 -7.74 -0.42
C SER A 128 -20.52 -7.78 0.95
N TYR A 129 -21.49 -8.69 1.12
CA TYR A 129 -22.19 -8.95 2.38
C TYR A 129 -23.04 -7.77 2.88
N LEU A 130 -23.42 -6.87 1.98
CA LEU A 130 -24.40 -5.84 2.23
C LEU A 130 -25.83 -6.41 2.13
N GLY A 131 -26.81 -5.72 2.74
CA GLY A 131 -28.21 -6.10 2.61
C GLY A 131 -28.69 -6.09 1.15
N PRO A 132 -29.72 -6.90 0.79
CA PRO A 132 -30.10 -7.15 -0.60
C PRO A 132 -30.48 -5.89 -1.39
N ASP A 133 -30.95 -4.84 -0.72
CA ASP A 133 -31.33 -3.57 -1.34
C ASP A 133 -30.25 -2.48 -1.28
N VAL A 134 -29.14 -2.74 -0.58
CA VAL A 134 -28.05 -1.78 -0.40
C VAL A 134 -27.22 -1.73 -1.68
N GLN A 135 -27.08 -0.51 -2.21
CA GLN A 135 -26.27 -0.21 -3.40
C GLN A 135 -24.78 -0.23 -3.07
N ARG A 136 -23.94 -0.36 -4.10
CA ARG A 136 -22.48 -0.44 -3.93
C ARG A 136 -21.85 0.96 -4.02
N ASP A 137 -21.42 1.48 -2.88
CA ASP A 137 -20.56 2.68 -2.82
C ASP A 137 -19.11 2.33 -3.14
N ILE A 138 -18.45 3.16 -3.95
CA ILE A 138 -17.10 2.98 -4.47
C ILE A 138 -16.32 4.29 -4.29
N PRO A 139 -15.66 4.47 -3.13
CA PRO A 139 -14.84 5.64 -2.84
C PRO A 139 -13.55 5.64 -3.66
N LEU A 140 -13.17 6.80 -4.20
CA LEU A 140 -11.99 6.99 -5.03
C LEU A 140 -11.07 8.09 -4.49
N THR A 141 -9.77 7.90 -4.67
CA THR A 141 -8.78 8.99 -4.60
C THR A 141 -8.10 9.13 -5.95
N ILE A 142 -8.08 10.34 -6.50
CA ILE A 142 -7.55 10.64 -7.83
C ILE A 142 -6.36 11.58 -7.67
N TRP A 143 -5.18 11.13 -8.08
CA TRP A 143 -4.01 11.98 -8.27
C TRP A 143 -3.89 12.34 -9.74
N TYR A 144 -3.59 13.60 -10.04
CA TYR A 144 -3.55 14.08 -11.42
C TYR A 144 -2.47 15.14 -11.63
N PRO A 145 -2.04 15.35 -12.88
CA PRO A 145 -1.08 16.39 -13.22
C PRO A 145 -1.73 17.76 -13.00
N ALA A 146 -1.25 18.52 -12.02
CA ALA A 146 -1.70 19.87 -11.74
C ALA A 146 -0.83 20.91 -12.46
N SER A 147 -1.39 22.11 -12.64
CA SER A 147 -0.68 23.24 -13.24
C SER A 147 0.60 23.59 -12.47
N ALA A 148 1.62 24.06 -13.18
CA ALA A 148 2.93 24.36 -12.59
C ALA A 148 2.86 25.45 -11.50
N ASP A 149 1.90 26.36 -11.62
CA ASP A 149 1.62 27.45 -10.69
C ASP A 149 0.58 27.10 -9.62
N ALA A 150 0.06 25.86 -9.59
CA ALA A 150 -0.93 25.42 -8.63
C ALA A 150 -0.47 25.68 -7.19
N LYS A 151 -1.32 26.33 -6.40
CA LYS A 151 -1.07 26.61 -4.98
C LYS A 151 -2.26 26.10 -4.19
N GLY A 152 -2.02 25.68 -2.96
CA GLY A 152 -3.09 25.19 -2.12
C GLY A 152 -2.56 24.46 -0.91
N LYS A 153 -3.48 23.84 -0.19
CA LYS A 153 -3.18 23.00 0.96
C LYS A 153 -2.61 21.67 0.47
N ILE A 154 -1.40 21.35 0.91
CA ILE A 154 -0.86 20.01 0.76
C ILE A 154 -1.66 19.07 1.64
N ARG A 155 -2.16 17.99 1.04
CA ARG A 155 -2.91 16.97 1.76
C ARG A 155 -1.94 16.14 2.60
N PRO A 156 -2.21 15.88 3.89
CA PRO A 156 -1.46 14.85 4.62
C PRO A 156 -1.74 13.46 4.03
N TYR A 157 -0.92 12.46 4.34
CA TYR A 157 -1.11 11.09 3.85
C TYR A 157 -2.49 10.53 4.20
N LEU A 158 -2.88 10.65 5.47
CA LEU A 158 -4.26 10.54 5.92
C LEU A 158 -4.66 11.83 6.64
N THR A 159 -5.91 12.26 6.51
CA THR A 159 -6.44 13.26 7.43
C THR A 159 -6.53 12.68 8.84
N ARG A 160 -6.60 13.53 9.88
CA ARG A 160 -6.75 13.05 11.26
C ARG A 160 -7.98 12.14 11.45
N ARG A 161 -9.06 12.41 10.71
CA ARG A 161 -10.29 11.61 10.77
C ARG A 161 -10.11 10.26 10.06
N GLU A 162 -9.57 10.25 8.85
CA GLU A 162 -9.24 9.01 8.14
C GLU A 162 -8.26 8.15 8.94
N ALA A 163 -7.26 8.74 9.59
CA ALA A 163 -6.36 7.99 10.47
C ALA A 163 -7.10 7.34 11.64
N LEU A 164 -8.14 7.96 12.21
CA LEU A 164 -8.92 7.34 13.30
C LEU A 164 -9.83 6.21 12.80
N ASP A 165 -10.38 6.35 11.59
CA ASP A 165 -11.27 5.35 10.99
C ASP A 165 -10.45 4.15 10.44
N GLU A 166 -9.43 4.42 9.62
CA GLU A 166 -8.68 3.41 8.87
C GLU A 166 -7.61 2.70 9.74
N ALA A 167 -6.90 3.42 10.61
CA ALA A 167 -5.74 2.85 11.33
C ALA A 167 -6.09 1.67 12.22
N VAL A 168 -7.25 1.73 12.89
CA VAL A 168 -7.69 0.66 13.80
C VAL A 168 -8.02 -0.60 12.99
N SER A 169 -8.71 -0.44 11.86
CA SER A 169 -9.08 -1.53 10.95
C SER A 169 -7.83 -2.15 10.31
N VAL A 170 -6.98 -1.34 9.68
CA VAL A 170 -5.71 -1.81 9.07
C VAL A 170 -4.84 -2.57 10.07
N ALA A 171 -4.68 -2.03 11.27
CA ALA A 171 -3.82 -2.65 12.26
C ALA A 171 -4.38 -3.97 12.79
N THR A 172 -5.69 -4.01 13.05
CA THR A 172 -6.37 -5.25 13.46
C THR A 172 -6.22 -6.33 12.40
N LEU A 173 -6.38 -5.97 11.14
CA LEU A 173 -6.28 -6.91 10.02
C LEU A 173 -4.84 -7.39 9.79
N TRP A 174 -3.85 -6.52 9.97
CA TRP A 174 -2.45 -6.86 9.72
C TRP A 174 -1.74 -7.47 10.93
N GLY A 175 -2.43 -7.59 12.08
CA GLY A 175 -1.85 -8.10 13.33
C GLY A 175 -0.82 -7.15 13.94
N PHE A 176 -0.91 -5.85 13.64
CA PHE A 176 -0.06 -4.82 14.19
C PHE A 176 -0.82 -3.96 15.23
N PRO A 177 -0.11 -3.26 16.15
CA PRO A 177 -0.79 -2.36 17.06
C PRO A 177 -1.37 -1.11 16.36
N ALA A 178 -2.66 -0.82 16.59
CA ALA A 178 -3.39 0.31 15.98
C ALA A 178 -2.71 1.67 16.12
N TYR A 179 -2.08 1.92 17.27
CA TYR A 179 -1.40 3.19 17.53
C TYR A 179 -0.29 3.51 16.54
N ARG A 180 0.26 2.52 15.82
CA ARG A 180 1.33 2.74 14.84
C ARG A 180 0.84 3.49 13.59
N PHE A 181 -0.34 3.13 13.10
CA PHE A 181 -0.90 3.69 11.88
C PHE A 181 -1.58 5.04 12.11
N LEU A 182 -1.95 5.35 13.37
CA LEU A 182 -2.45 6.67 13.72
C LEU A 182 -1.49 7.79 13.35
N SER A 183 -0.17 7.54 13.41
CA SER A 183 0.86 8.54 13.08
C SER A 183 0.92 8.94 11.60
N LEU A 184 0.22 8.21 10.70
CA LEU A 184 0.16 8.52 9.28
C LEU A 184 -0.50 9.87 8.99
N HIS A 185 -1.33 10.42 9.88
CA HIS A 185 -1.85 11.78 9.68
C HIS A 185 -0.75 12.86 9.78
N SER A 186 0.40 12.52 10.34
CA SER A 186 1.59 13.38 10.42
C SER A 186 2.61 13.10 9.32
N THR A 187 2.31 12.20 8.38
CA THR A 187 3.15 11.91 7.20
C THR A 187 2.85 12.92 6.11
N GLY A 188 3.86 13.67 5.67
CA GLY A 188 3.75 14.63 4.59
C GLY A 188 3.70 13.96 3.21
N THR A 189 2.93 14.56 2.30
CA THR A 189 2.93 14.20 0.87
C THR A 189 3.14 15.45 0.03
N HIS A 190 3.01 15.37 -1.30
CA HIS A 190 3.23 16.49 -2.21
C HIS A 190 1.99 16.89 -3.02
N ALA A 191 0.90 16.13 -2.89
CA ALA A 191 -0.35 16.41 -3.56
C ALA A 191 -1.11 17.60 -2.96
N ILE A 192 -1.61 18.47 -3.83
CA ILE A 192 -2.34 19.70 -3.50
C ILE A 192 -3.84 19.41 -3.61
N GLU A 193 -4.59 19.64 -2.54
CA GLU A 193 -6.06 19.47 -2.53
C GLU A 193 -6.71 20.42 -3.56
N ASP A 194 -7.65 19.88 -4.36
CA ASP A 194 -8.50 20.64 -5.29
C ASP A 194 -7.73 21.55 -6.27
N ALA A 195 -6.52 21.17 -6.66
CA ALA A 195 -5.68 21.95 -7.56
C ALA A 195 -6.23 22.00 -8.99
N ASP A 196 -5.98 23.10 -9.70
CA ASP A 196 -6.30 23.17 -11.13
C ASP A 196 -5.47 22.14 -11.92
N VAL A 197 -6.17 21.31 -12.71
CA VAL A 197 -5.54 20.32 -13.59
C VAL A 197 -4.77 20.99 -14.73
N ALA A 198 -3.60 20.45 -15.06
CA ALA A 198 -2.77 20.93 -16.15
C ALA A 198 -3.52 20.84 -17.49
N GLN A 199 -3.46 21.92 -18.28
CA GLN A 199 -4.13 22.04 -19.57
C GLN A 199 -3.17 21.76 -20.75
N GLY A 200 -3.73 21.60 -21.96
CA GLY A 200 -2.96 21.46 -23.20
C GLY A 200 -2.40 20.06 -23.47
N HIS A 201 -2.70 19.09 -22.61
CA HIS A 201 -2.27 17.70 -22.75
C HIS A 201 -3.45 16.74 -22.57
N LYS A 202 -3.31 15.53 -23.13
CA LYS A 202 -4.20 14.40 -22.86
C LYS A 202 -3.43 13.34 -22.06
N PHE A 203 -3.93 13.03 -20.87
CA PHE A 203 -3.22 12.18 -19.91
C PHE A 203 -3.81 10.76 -19.88
N PRO A 204 -2.99 9.71 -20.07
CA PRO A 204 -3.42 8.33 -19.85
C PRO A 204 -3.88 8.11 -18.41
N ILE A 205 -4.69 7.07 -18.22
CA ILE A 205 -5.31 6.75 -16.92
C ILE A 205 -4.73 5.45 -16.39
N VAL A 206 -4.40 5.42 -15.11
CA VAL A 206 -4.07 4.21 -14.37
C VAL A 206 -5.10 4.03 -13.28
N VAL A 207 -5.88 2.96 -13.34
CA VAL A 207 -6.81 2.58 -12.27
C VAL A 207 -6.09 1.63 -11.33
N PHE A 208 -5.90 2.05 -10.09
CA PHE A 208 -5.16 1.33 -9.07
C PHE A 208 -6.10 0.64 -8.07
N SER A 209 -5.85 -0.62 -7.73
CA SER A 209 -6.54 -1.36 -6.67
C SER A 209 -5.55 -1.76 -5.56
N HIS A 210 -5.89 -1.43 -4.31
CA HIS A 210 -5.05 -1.67 -3.14
C HIS A 210 -5.03 -3.15 -2.72
N GLY A 211 -4.24 -3.53 -1.72
CA GLY A 211 -4.24 -4.91 -1.20
C GLY A 211 -5.50 -5.26 -0.41
N TYR A 212 -5.84 -6.56 -0.34
CA TYR A 212 -6.88 -7.04 0.59
C TYR A 212 -6.54 -6.56 2.00
N TRP A 213 -7.54 -6.12 2.76
CA TRP A 213 -7.35 -5.59 4.12
C TRP A 213 -6.54 -4.29 4.19
N SER A 214 -6.35 -3.61 3.07
CA SER A 214 -5.68 -2.32 3.01
C SER A 214 -6.65 -1.19 2.68
N PHE A 215 -6.14 -0.06 2.19
CA PHE A 215 -6.87 1.18 1.97
C PHE A 215 -6.34 1.90 0.73
N ARG A 216 -7.16 2.78 0.15
CA ARG A 216 -6.88 3.44 -1.14
C ARG A 216 -5.62 4.31 -1.19
N ALA A 217 -5.07 4.72 -0.04
CA ALA A 217 -3.85 5.54 0.02
C ALA A 217 -2.55 4.73 0.21
N GLN A 218 -2.60 3.39 0.25
CA GLN A 218 -1.47 2.49 0.55
C GLN A 218 -0.19 2.71 -0.29
N ASN A 219 -0.34 3.16 -1.54
CA ASN A 219 0.73 3.35 -2.52
C ASN A 219 0.76 4.78 -3.06
N SER A 220 0.53 5.77 -2.19
CA SER A 220 0.45 7.19 -2.56
C SER A 220 1.75 7.69 -3.21
N ALA A 221 2.93 7.21 -2.81
CA ALA A 221 4.19 7.61 -3.46
C ALA A 221 4.23 7.22 -4.94
N LEU A 222 3.71 6.03 -5.29
CA LEU A 222 3.56 5.61 -6.68
C LEU A 222 2.55 6.51 -7.40
N MET A 223 1.40 6.80 -6.78
CA MET A 223 0.34 7.62 -7.40
C MET A 223 0.82 9.05 -7.66
N GLU A 224 1.51 9.68 -6.71
CA GLU A 224 2.08 11.03 -6.87
C GLU A 224 3.17 11.04 -7.95
N ARG A 225 4.01 10.00 -8.01
CA ARG A 225 5.01 9.85 -9.07
C ARG A 225 4.33 9.73 -10.44
N LEU A 226 3.36 8.84 -10.61
CA LEU A 226 2.62 8.69 -11.87
C LEU A 226 1.96 10.03 -12.28
N ALA A 227 1.31 10.72 -11.35
CA ALA A 227 0.69 12.02 -11.60
C ALA A 227 1.70 13.07 -12.06
N SER A 228 2.84 13.19 -11.37
CA SER A 228 3.90 14.13 -11.77
C SER A 228 4.49 13.84 -13.15
N HIS A 229 4.42 12.58 -13.61
CA HIS A 229 4.89 12.14 -14.93
C HIS A 229 3.80 12.18 -16.02
N GLY A 230 2.62 12.71 -15.72
CA GLY A 230 1.56 12.91 -16.70
C GLY A 230 0.58 11.76 -16.83
N TYR A 231 0.29 11.04 -15.74
CA TYR A 231 -0.83 10.09 -15.66
C TYR A 231 -1.94 10.65 -14.75
N ILE A 232 -3.18 10.29 -15.02
CA ILE A 232 -4.25 10.40 -14.03
C ILE A 232 -4.33 9.05 -13.31
N ALA A 233 -4.00 9.03 -12.02
CA ALA A 233 -3.99 7.82 -11.22
C ALA A 233 -5.24 7.78 -10.31
N VAL A 234 -6.10 6.77 -10.50
CA VAL A 234 -7.38 6.61 -9.80
C VAL A 234 -7.29 5.40 -8.89
N SER A 235 -7.10 5.61 -7.59
CA SER A 235 -7.12 4.51 -6.60
C SER A 235 -8.54 4.23 -6.12
N VAL A 236 -8.96 2.99 -6.25
CA VAL A 236 -10.31 2.51 -5.92
C VAL A 236 -10.29 1.84 -4.55
N ALA A 237 -11.14 2.30 -3.63
CA ALA A 237 -11.41 1.57 -2.40
C ALA A 237 -12.47 0.50 -2.64
N HIS A 238 -12.34 -0.62 -1.92
CA HIS A 238 -13.30 -1.73 -1.97
C HIS A 238 -13.94 -1.98 -0.59
N PRO A 239 -14.96 -1.18 -0.20
CA PRO A 239 -15.55 -1.26 1.14
C PRO A 239 -16.01 -2.67 1.51
N ARG A 240 -16.00 -2.99 2.82
CA ARG A 240 -16.24 -4.31 3.44
C ARG A 240 -15.07 -5.30 3.31
N ASP A 241 -14.25 -5.20 2.27
CA ASP A 241 -13.02 -6.00 2.08
C ASP A 241 -11.72 -5.18 2.29
N SER A 242 -11.84 -3.85 2.32
CA SER A 242 -10.81 -2.90 2.73
C SER A 242 -10.87 -2.62 4.24
N ALA A 243 -9.96 -1.76 4.69
CA ALA A 243 -10.13 -1.02 5.93
C ALA A 243 -11.44 -0.21 5.93
N ASP A 244 -11.88 0.18 7.13
CA ASP A 244 -13.02 1.07 7.33
C ASP A 244 -12.84 2.33 6.50
N VAL A 245 -13.89 2.75 5.80
CA VAL A 245 -13.81 3.88 4.86
C VAL A 245 -14.97 4.83 5.07
N ARG A 246 -14.64 6.11 5.23
CA ARG A 246 -15.63 7.17 5.33
C ARG A 246 -15.85 7.81 3.96
N LEU A 247 -17.12 7.91 3.59
CA LEU A 247 -17.59 8.63 2.41
C LEU A 247 -17.50 10.14 2.64
N GLN A 248 -17.52 10.92 1.56
CA GLN A 248 -17.54 12.39 1.55
C GLN A 248 -18.79 12.95 2.25
N ASP A 249 -19.91 12.23 2.25
CA ASP A 249 -21.12 12.60 3.00
C ASP A 249 -21.04 12.33 4.52
N GLY A 250 -19.94 11.73 4.97
CA GLY A 250 -19.67 11.41 6.36
C GLY A 250 -20.06 9.99 6.78
N THR A 251 -20.72 9.21 5.92
CA THR A 251 -21.10 7.81 6.20
C THR A 251 -19.85 6.94 6.38
N LEU A 252 -19.76 6.17 7.48
CA LEU A 252 -18.67 5.21 7.70
C LEU A 252 -19.12 3.82 7.26
N ILE A 253 -18.39 3.21 6.32
CA ILE A 253 -18.57 1.81 5.96
C ILE A 253 -17.49 1.00 6.67
N THR A 254 -17.91 0.16 7.61
CA THR A 254 -17.02 -0.69 8.42
C THR A 254 -16.59 -1.93 7.65
N SER A 255 -15.38 -2.40 7.93
CA SER A 255 -14.85 -3.62 7.35
C SER A 255 -15.60 -4.87 7.86
N ALA A 256 -15.95 -5.79 6.96
CA ALA A 256 -16.61 -7.07 7.28
C ALA A 256 -15.61 -8.16 7.68
N LEU A 257 -14.38 -7.78 8.03
CA LEU A 257 -13.24 -8.66 8.22
C LEU A 257 -12.88 -8.88 9.69
N HIS A 258 -13.59 -8.22 10.61
CA HIS A 258 -13.34 -8.32 12.05
C HIS A 258 -13.91 -9.60 12.65
N THR A 259 -13.29 -10.13 13.72
CA THR A 259 -13.83 -11.20 14.58
C THR A 259 -15.03 -10.77 15.44
N GLY A 260 -15.63 -9.61 15.14
CA GLY A 260 -16.84 -9.11 15.78
C GLY A 260 -18.11 -9.70 15.14
N PRO A 261 -19.31 -9.30 15.61
CA PRO A 261 -20.58 -9.86 15.12
C PRO A 261 -20.87 -9.59 13.62
N GLU A 262 -20.14 -8.66 12.97
CA GLU A 262 -20.23 -8.40 11.53
C GLU A 262 -19.19 -9.14 10.68
N GLY A 263 -18.31 -9.94 11.29
CA GLY A 263 -17.34 -10.77 10.58
C GLY A 263 -18.00 -11.83 9.72
N VAL A 264 -17.66 -11.86 8.43
CA VAL A 264 -18.21 -12.85 7.48
C VAL A 264 -17.13 -13.85 7.07
N GLY A 265 -17.13 -14.99 7.76
CA GLY A 265 -16.32 -16.18 7.45
C GLY A 265 -17.20 -17.42 7.30
N ASP A 266 -16.73 -18.39 6.52
CA ASP A 266 -17.37 -19.69 6.36
C ASP A 266 -16.32 -20.77 6.66
N PRO A 267 -16.31 -21.35 7.88
CA PRO A 267 -15.29 -22.33 8.26
C PRO A 267 -15.21 -23.54 7.32
N ALA A 268 -16.31 -23.89 6.64
CA ALA A 268 -16.29 -24.99 5.68
C ALA A 268 -15.63 -24.57 4.36
N ALA A 269 -15.86 -23.34 3.90
CA ALA A 269 -15.15 -22.77 2.76
C ALA A 269 -13.66 -22.58 3.07
N ASP A 270 -13.31 -22.10 4.27
CA ASP A 270 -11.93 -21.90 4.71
C ASP A 270 -11.15 -23.22 4.70
N ARG A 271 -11.73 -24.31 5.23
CA ARG A 271 -11.11 -25.65 5.17
C ARG A 271 -10.89 -26.15 3.74
N LYS A 272 -11.84 -25.90 2.83
CA LYS A 272 -11.70 -26.28 1.41
C LYS A 272 -10.59 -25.48 0.74
N TRP A 273 -10.54 -24.17 1.03
CA TRP A 273 -9.49 -23.28 0.57
C TRP A 273 -8.11 -23.73 1.04
N ASP A 274 -7.94 -24.03 2.33
CA ASP A 274 -6.67 -24.49 2.90
C ASP A 274 -6.21 -25.81 2.26
N ALA A 275 -7.12 -26.77 2.10
CA ALA A 275 -6.81 -28.07 1.49
C ALA A 275 -6.40 -27.92 0.01
N ALA A 276 -7.13 -27.11 -0.76
CA ALA A 276 -6.85 -26.90 -2.18
C ALA A 276 -5.56 -26.09 -2.39
N THR A 277 -5.32 -25.06 -1.57
CA THR A 277 -4.07 -24.27 -1.56
C THR A 277 -2.88 -25.16 -1.22
N SER A 278 -3.04 -26.06 -0.23
CA SER A 278 -2.00 -27.04 0.13
C SER A 278 -1.68 -27.99 -1.02
N ALA A 279 -2.68 -28.50 -1.72
CA ALA A 279 -2.47 -29.40 -2.85
C ALA A 279 -1.78 -28.70 -4.04
N PHE A 280 -2.22 -27.48 -4.37
CA PHE A 280 -1.69 -26.72 -5.50
C PHE A 280 -0.30 -26.12 -5.20
N MET A 281 -0.18 -25.33 -4.14
CA MET A 281 1.07 -24.61 -3.84
C MET A 281 2.12 -25.50 -3.18
N GLY A 282 1.68 -26.57 -2.49
CA GLY A 282 2.54 -27.58 -1.87
C GLY A 282 2.98 -28.70 -2.81
N GLY A 283 2.42 -28.80 -4.02
CA GLY A 283 2.72 -29.85 -4.98
C GLY A 283 4.19 -29.88 -5.40
N GLU A 284 4.80 -31.07 -5.46
CA GLU A 284 6.23 -31.27 -5.69
C GLU A 284 6.66 -31.18 -7.17
N SER A 285 5.72 -31.32 -8.11
CA SER A 285 5.96 -31.33 -9.56
C SER A 285 4.91 -30.53 -10.30
N HIS A 286 5.20 -30.10 -11.54
CA HIS A 286 4.20 -29.43 -12.40
C HIS A 286 2.95 -30.30 -12.59
N GLU A 287 3.11 -31.61 -12.75
CA GLU A 287 2.01 -32.58 -12.82
C GLU A 287 1.08 -32.50 -11.60
N LYS A 288 1.64 -32.61 -10.37
CA LYS A 288 0.84 -32.55 -9.13
C LYS A 288 0.11 -31.21 -8.99
N ARG A 289 0.77 -30.10 -9.35
CA ARG A 289 0.17 -28.76 -9.25
C ARG A 289 -0.97 -28.59 -10.26
N ILE A 290 -0.78 -28.98 -11.52
CA ILE A 290 -1.80 -28.91 -12.56
C ILE A 290 -2.98 -29.83 -12.23
N ALA A 291 -2.73 -31.04 -11.72
CA ALA A 291 -3.79 -31.95 -11.28
C ALA A 291 -4.62 -31.38 -10.10
N ALA A 292 -4.04 -30.50 -9.28
CA ALA A 292 -4.74 -29.84 -8.17
C ALA A 292 -5.56 -28.61 -8.59
N LEU A 293 -5.32 -28.05 -9.78
CA LEU A 293 -5.99 -26.82 -10.24
C LEU A 293 -7.52 -26.90 -10.27
N PRO A 294 -8.19 -28.00 -10.69
CA PRO A 294 -9.65 -28.09 -10.63
C PRO A 294 -10.19 -27.89 -9.21
N SER A 295 -9.54 -28.50 -8.21
CA SER A 295 -9.90 -28.34 -6.80
C SER A 295 -9.63 -26.93 -6.29
N TYR A 296 -8.51 -26.33 -6.69
CA TYR A 296 -8.18 -24.93 -6.38
C TYR A 296 -9.22 -23.96 -6.96
N LYS A 297 -9.55 -24.08 -8.25
CA LYS A 297 -10.56 -23.25 -8.93
C LYS A 297 -11.94 -23.35 -8.26
N ALA A 298 -12.35 -24.57 -7.90
CA ALA A 298 -13.60 -24.81 -7.18
C ALA A 298 -13.59 -24.20 -5.77
N ALA A 299 -12.47 -24.32 -5.05
CA ALA A 299 -12.31 -23.75 -3.73
C ALA A 299 -12.36 -22.22 -3.76
N VAL A 300 -11.64 -21.56 -4.68
CA VAL A 300 -11.68 -20.09 -4.86
C VAL A 300 -13.10 -19.62 -5.12
N SER A 301 -13.81 -20.26 -6.05
CA SER A 301 -15.18 -19.89 -6.44
C SER A 301 -16.17 -19.98 -5.27
N GLY A 302 -15.99 -20.97 -4.38
CA GLY A 302 -16.81 -21.14 -3.18
C GLY A 302 -16.41 -20.23 -2.01
N HIS A 303 -15.19 -19.68 -2.05
CA HIS A 303 -14.61 -18.92 -0.97
C HIS A 303 -14.94 -17.42 -1.08
N ARG A 304 -14.79 -16.68 0.04
CA ARG A 304 -14.96 -15.22 0.06
C ARG A 304 -14.06 -14.53 -0.96
N LEU A 305 -12.80 -14.95 -1.05
CA LEU A 305 -11.81 -14.36 -1.96
C LEU A 305 -12.26 -14.40 -3.43
N GLY A 306 -12.82 -15.51 -3.93
CA GLY A 306 -13.31 -15.55 -5.31
C GLY A 306 -14.50 -14.61 -5.56
N ARG A 307 -15.41 -14.50 -4.60
CA ARG A 307 -16.52 -13.53 -4.66
C ARG A 307 -16.01 -12.10 -4.63
N SER A 308 -15.09 -11.79 -3.72
CA SER A 308 -14.47 -10.47 -3.61
C SER A 308 -13.73 -10.08 -4.88
N LEU A 309 -12.99 -10.99 -5.52
CA LEU A 309 -12.29 -10.70 -6.78
C LEU A 309 -13.25 -10.24 -7.86
N THR A 310 -14.39 -10.94 -8.01
CA THR A 310 -15.43 -10.56 -8.96
C THR A 310 -15.97 -9.16 -8.66
N VAL A 311 -16.30 -8.88 -7.38
CA VAL A 311 -16.79 -7.56 -6.98
C VAL A 311 -15.76 -6.45 -7.22
N TRP A 312 -14.49 -6.69 -6.86
CA TRP A 312 -13.42 -5.72 -7.00
C TRP A 312 -13.11 -5.43 -8.47
N ARG A 313 -13.08 -6.45 -9.32
CA ARG A 313 -12.96 -6.28 -10.78
C ARG A 313 -14.09 -5.43 -11.30
N ASP A 314 -15.33 -5.74 -10.91
CA ASP A 314 -16.50 -5.00 -11.37
C ASP A 314 -16.53 -3.56 -10.80
N ASP A 315 -15.98 -3.32 -9.62
CA ASP A 315 -15.81 -1.97 -9.05
C ASP A 315 -14.85 -1.12 -9.88
N VAL A 316 -13.67 -1.64 -10.24
CA VAL A 316 -12.70 -0.87 -11.05
C VAL A 316 -13.21 -0.63 -12.48
N LEU A 317 -13.94 -1.59 -13.06
CA LEU A 317 -14.60 -1.44 -14.36
C LEU A 317 -15.75 -0.43 -14.29
N PHE A 318 -16.56 -0.47 -13.24
CA PHE A 318 -17.62 0.52 -13.03
C PHE A 318 -17.05 1.93 -12.84
N ALA A 319 -16.01 2.07 -12.03
CA ALA A 319 -15.37 3.36 -11.76
C ALA A 319 -14.80 3.97 -13.05
N SER A 320 -14.02 3.20 -13.80
CA SER A 320 -13.43 3.65 -15.07
C SER A 320 -14.48 4.06 -16.11
N ARG A 321 -15.54 3.27 -16.30
CA ARG A 321 -16.65 3.60 -17.21
C ARG A 321 -17.43 4.83 -16.76
N THR A 322 -17.71 4.94 -15.46
CA THR A 322 -18.44 6.10 -14.91
C THR A 322 -17.64 7.39 -15.08
N LEU A 323 -16.33 7.35 -14.80
CA LEU A 323 -15.45 8.50 -15.00
C LEU A 323 -15.32 8.89 -16.48
N ARG A 324 -15.39 7.92 -17.41
CA ARG A 324 -15.38 8.14 -18.86
C ARG A 324 -16.65 8.79 -19.36
N ASP A 325 -17.79 8.22 -18.99
CA ASP A 325 -19.07 8.51 -19.64
C ASP A 325 -19.86 9.59 -18.90
N ARG A 326 -19.79 9.61 -17.57
CA ARG A 326 -20.61 10.45 -16.68
C ARG A 326 -19.83 10.90 -15.45
N PRO A 327 -18.71 11.63 -15.60
CA PRO A 327 -17.90 12.06 -14.48
C PRO A 327 -18.68 12.99 -13.53
N PRO A 328 -18.60 12.78 -12.20
CA PRO A 328 -19.17 13.69 -11.22
C PRO A 328 -18.64 15.12 -11.37
N PRO A 329 -19.42 16.17 -11.05
CA PRO A 329 -19.01 17.56 -11.21
C PRO A 329 -17.63 17.90 -10.61
N ALA A 330 -17.30 17.33 -9.46
CA ALA A 330 -16.03 17.54 -8.76
C ALA A 330 -14.79 17.13 -9.56
N VAL A 331 -14.93 16.25 -10.56
CA VAL A 331 -13.80 15.72 -11.35
C VAL A 331 -13.96 15.93 -12.85
N GLN A 332 -14.99 16.67 -13.28
CA GLN A 332 -15.26 16.91 -14.71
C GLN A 332 -14.08 17.56 -15.43
N GLY A 333 -13.45 18.57 -14.81
CA GLY A 333 -12.26 19.22 -15.38
C GLY A 333 -11.08 18.24 -15.55
N ILE A 334 -10.87 17.36 -14.57
CA ILE A 334 -9.81 16.34 -14.61
C ILE A 334 -10.10 15.31 -15.71
N MET A 335 -11.35 14.84 -15.81
CA MET A 335 -11.73 13.85 -16.83
C MET A 335 -11.78 14.44 -18.24
N ALA A 336 -11.97 15.75 -18.40
CA ALA A 336 -11.92 16.42 -19.70
C ALA A 336 -10.54 16.34 -20.37
N VAL A 337 -9.45 16.23 -19.58
CA VAL A 337 -8.08 16.04 -20.10
C VAL A 337 -7.62 14.57 -20.07
N ALA A 338 -8.48 13.65 -19.63
CA ALA A 338 -8.14 12.24 -19.57
C ALA A 338 -8.22 11.57 -20.96
N ASP A 339 -7.38 10.56 -21.17
CA ASP A 339 -7.32 9.74 -22.37
C ASP A 339 -7.64 8.28 -22.06
N PHE A 340 -8.91 7.94 -22.16
CA PHE A 340 -9.41 6.59 -21.92
C PHE A 340 -9.02 5.58 -23.02
N SER A 341 -8.46 6.01 -24.16
CA SER A 341 -7.88 5.08 -25.14
C SER A 341 -6.54 4.49 -24.68
N ARG A 342 -5.98 5.05 -23.61
CA ARG A 342 -4.72 4.63 -22.96
C ARG A 342 -4.97 4.37 -21.48
N ILE A 343 -5.87 3.43 -21.19
CA ILE A 343 -6.21 3.00 -19.83
C ILE A 343 -5.40 1.77 -19.44
N ALA A 344 -4.76 1.83 -18.28
CA ALA A 344 -4.07 0.70 -17.65
C ALA A 344 -4.68 0.39 -16.28
N TYR A 345 -4.57 -0.87 -15.87
CA TYR A 345 -4.97 -1.31 -14.55
C TYR A 345 -3.74 -1.72 -13.75
N ALA A 346 -3.64 -1.26 -12.52
CA ALA A 346 -2.53 -1.58 -11.64
C ALA A 346 -3.05 -1.99 -10.26
N GLY A 347 -2.28 -2.75 -9.50
CA GLY A 347 -2.65 -3.01 -8.12
C GLY A 347 -1.62 -3.77 -7.33
N MET A 348 -1.85 -3.83 -6.02
CA MET A 348 -0.98 -4.52 -5.06
C MET A 348 -1.72 -5.68 -4.42
N SER A 349 -1.04 -6.83 -4.25
CA SER A 349 -1.60 -8.03 -3.65
C SER A 349 -2.90 -8.45 -4.36
N PHE A 350 -4.00 -8.62 -3.64
CA PHE A 350 -5.32 -8.92 -4.21
C PHE A 350 -5.77 -7.89 -5.26
N GLY A 351 -5.36 -6.62 -5.12
CA GLY A 351 -5.58 -5.59 -6.13
C GLY A 351 -4.78 -5.81 -7.42
N GLY A 352 -3.63 -6.47 -7.37
CA GLY A 352 -2.84 -6.86 -8.54
C GLY A 352 -3.56 -7.91 -9.40
N SER A 353 -4.10 -8.95 -8.76
CA SER A 353 -4.98 -9.92 -9.42
C SER A 353 -6.25 -9.27 -9.98
N THR A 354 -6.84 -8.34 -9.21
CA THR A 354 -7.97 -7.53 -9.66
C THR A 354 -7.63 -6.73 -10.91
N ALA A 355 -6.45 -6.10 -10.95
CA ALA A 355 -6.00 -5.29 -12.07
C ALA A 355 -5.81 -6.12 -13.35
N ALA A 356 -5.15 -7.28 -13.26
CA ALA A 356 -4.97 -8.18 -14.40
C ALA A 356 -6.32 -8.75 -14.89
N SER A 357 -7.22 -9.16 -13.98
CA SER A 357 -8.56 -9.66 -14.33
C SER A 357 -9.44 -8.55 -14.95
N ALA A 358 -9.35 -7.31 -14.46
CA ALA A 358 -10.05 -6.17 -15.03
C ALA A 358 -9.52 -5.83 -16.43
N CYS A 359 -8.20 -5.91 -16.63
CA CYS A 359 -7.60 -5.69 -17.93
C CYS A 359 -7.99 -6.76 -18.96
N ASP A 360 -8.16 -8.03 -18.57
CA ASP A 360 -8.70 -9.06 -19.47
C ASP A 360 -10.14 -8.74 -19.90
N ALA A 361 -10.95 -8.25 -18.96
CA ALA A 361 -12.36 -7.95 -19.14
C ALA A 361 -12.63 -6.59 -19.84
N ASP A 362 -11.71 -5.64 -19.78
CA ASP A 362 -11.79 -4.36 -20.49
C ASP A 362 -11.13 -4.46 -21.87
N PRO A 363 -11.89 -4.42 -22.99
CA PRO A 363 -11.30 -4.45 -24.32
C PRO A 363 -10.40 -3.24 -24.64
N ASP A 364 -10.53 -2.14 -23.89
CA ASP A 364 -9.71 -0.94 -24.06
C ASP A 364 -8.45 -0.93 -23.20
N CYS A 365 -8.25 -1.93 -22.34
CA CYS A 365 -7.04 -2.02 -21.52
C CYS A 365 -5.78 -2.14 -22.40
N VAL A 366 -4.81 -1.26 -22.17
CA VAL A 366 -3.54 -1.27 -22.91
C VAL A 366 -2.37 -1.90 -22.14
N ALA A 367 -2.47 -2.00 -20.81
CA ALA A 367 -1.45 -2.66 -19.98
C ALA A 367 -1.99 -2.97 -18.57
N ALA A 368 -1.41 -3.97 -17.93
CA ALA A 368 -1.66 -4.30 -16.52
C ALA A 368 -0.37 -4.32 -15.68
N VAL A 369 -0.49 -3.98 -14.40
CA VAL A 369 0.59 -4.10 -13.40
C VAL A 369 0.08 -4.82 -12.17
N ASP A 370 0.76 -5.88 -11.79
CA ASP A 370 0.46 -6.72 -10.63
C ASP A 370 1.68 -6.73 -9.69
N LEU A 371 1.53 -6.06 -8.54
CA LEU A 371 2.52 -6.00 -7.48
C LEU A 371 2.22 -7.09 -6.44
N ASP A 372 2.77 -8.28 -6.68
CA ASP A 372 2.73 -9.45 -5.78
C ASP A 372 1.33 -9.97 -5.46
N GLY A 373 0.42 -9.89 -6.43
CA GLY A 373 -0.88 -10.53 -6.41
C GLY A 373 -0.83 -11.98 -6.88
N GLU A 374 -1.47 -12.86 -6.11
CA GLU A 374 -1.71 -14.23 -6.59
C GLU A 374 -2.95 -14.31 -7.47
N ASN A 375 -2.96 -15.24 -8.43
CA ASN A 375 -4.14 -15.41 -9.27
C ASN A 375 -5.33 -16.04 -8.52
N PHE A 376 -6.40 -15.26 -8.36
CA PHE A 376 -7.70 -15.72 -7.86
C PHE A 376 -8.73 -15.90 -8.99
N ASP A 377 -8.41 -15.54 -10.24
CA ASP A 377 -9.32 -15.71 -11.37
C ASP A 377 -9.11 -17.10 -11.98
N GLY A 378 -10.03 -18.02 -11.65
CA GLY A 378 -9.96 -19.41 -12.09
C GLY A 378 -9.97 -19.60 -13.61
N ALA A 379 -10.44 -18.60 -14.36
CA ALA A 379 -10.47 -18.62 -15.82
C ALA A 379 -9.13 -18.25 -16.48
N GLN A 380 -8.16 -17.73 -15.71
CA GLN A 380 -6.91 -17.18 -16.23
C GLN A 380 -5.72 -18.16 -16.14
N PHE A 381 -5.97 -19.37 -15.63
CA PHE A 381 -4.99 -20.45 -15.67
C PHE A 381 -4.91 -21.06 -17.07
N ASP A 382 -3.70 -21.20 -17.60
CA ASP A 382 -3.40 -21.64 -18.98
C ASP A 382 -4.09 -20.77 -20.05
N ARG A 383 -4.15 -19.46 -19.80
CA ARG A 383 -4.80 -18.51 -20.70
C ARG A 383 -3.99 -17.24 -20.81
N ALA A 384 -3.67 -16.87 -22.05
CA ALA A 384 -2.93 -15.65 -22.32
C ALA A 384 -3.78 -14.39 -22.14
N LEU A 385 -3.30 -13.47 -21.30
CA LEU A 385 -3.80 -12.11 -21.22
C LEU A 385 -3.42 -11.37 -22.50
N ARG A 386 -4.35 -10.66 -23.14
CA ARG A 386 -4.05 -9.95 -24.40
C ARG A 386 -3.06 -8.81 -24.22
N ALA A 387 -3.25 -8.00 -23.18
CA ALA A 387 -2.42 -6.84 -22.91
C ALA A 387 -1.04 -7.21 -22.31
N PRO A 388 -0.03 -6.34 -22.47
CA PRO A 388 1.20 -6.39 -21.69
C PRO A 388 0.94 -6.44 -20.18
N LEU A 389 1.76 -7.18 -19.44
CA LEU A 389 1.65 -7.36 -17.99
C LEU A 389 3.02 -7.25 -17.31
N LEU A 390 3.11 -6.41 -16.28
CA LEU A 390 4.22 -6.40 -15.34
C LEU A 390 3.82 -7.13 -14.06
N LEU A 391 4.55 -8.17 -13.70
CA LEU A 391 4.43 -8.90 -12.44
C LEU A 391 5.68 -8.65 -11.60
N ILE A 392 5.54 -7.96 -10.46
CA ILE A 392 6.63 -7.81 -9.47
C ILE A 392 6.28 -8.65 -8.25
N LEU A 393 6.85 -9.85 -8.17
CA LEU A 393 6.67 -10.80 -7.08
C LEU A 393 7.74 -10.63 -6.00
N THR A 394 7.43 -10.95 -4.75
CA THR A 394 8.37 -10.80 -3.63
C THR A 394 9.09 -12.12 -3.28
N ASP A 395 10.02 -12.06 -2.34
CA ASP A 395 10.68 -13.25 -1.77
C ASP A 395 9.80 -13.98 -0.74
N GLN A 396 8.65 -13.40 -0.37
CA GLN A 396 7.74 -13.96 0.61
C GLN A 396 6.79 -14.95 -0.07
N PRO A 397 6.65 -16.19 0.43
CA PRO A 397 5.62 -17.09 -0.05
C PRO A 397 4.24 -16.51 0.28
N PHE A 398 3.28 -16.66 -0.62
CA PHE A 398 1.91 -16.20 -0.41
C PHE A 398 1.25 -16.87 0.81
N SER A 399 1.54 -18.14 1.03
CA SER A 399 1.02 -18.95 2.12
C SER A 399 2.11 -19.84 2.71
N ASP A 400 1.98 -20.21 3.99
CA ASP A 400 2.79 -21.24 4.65
C ASP A 400 2.71 -22.62 3.95
N LYS A 401 1.71 -22.82 3.09
CA LYS A 401 1.54 -24.02 2.27
C LYS A 401 2.35 -24.02 0.98
N GLN A 402 2.83 -22.85 0.55
CA GLN A 402 3.67 -22.76 -0.63
C GLN A 402 5.05 -23.33 -0.33
N ARG A 403 5.55 -24.15 -1.25
CA ARG A 403 6.90 -24.71 -1.14
C ARG A 403 7.94 -23.61 -1.04
N SER A 404 9.00 -23.89 -0.28
CA SER A 404 10.12 -22.97 -0.07
C SER A 404 11.10 -22.93 -1.25
N ASP A 405 11.00 -23.85 -2.21
CA ASP A 405 11.79 -23.81 -3.44
C ASP A 405 11.35 -22.62 -4.30
N ARG A 406 12.12 -21.53 -4.24
CA ARG A 406 11.82 -20.29 -4.95
C ARG A 406 11.91 -20.40 -6.47
N THR A 407 12.00 -21.59 -7.06
CA THR A 407 11.98 -21.76 -8.52
C THR A 407 10.58 -21.62 -9.12
N PHE A 408 9.57 -21.39 -8.27
CA PHE A 408 8.16 -21.36 -8.67
C PHE A 408 7.37 -20.32 -7.88
N ASN A 409 6.39 -19.68 -8.52
CA ASN A 409 5.31 -18.92 -7.90
C ASN A 409 3.94 -19.40 -8.44
N PRO A 410 2.87 -19.49 -7.62
CA PRO A 410 1.54 -19.95 -8.07
C PRO A 410 0.99 -19.23 -9.30
N THR A 411 1.31 -17.96 -9.46
CA THR A 411 0.92 -17.12 -10.60
C THR A 411 1.68 -17.42 -11.89
N ASP A 412 2.74 -18.24 -11.86
CA ASP A 412 3.41 -18.76 -13.07
C ASP A 412 2.45 -19.58 -13.96
N TYR A 413 1.39 -20.16 -13.38
CA TYR A 413 0.36 -20.88 -14.12
C TYR A 413 -0.75 -19.98 -14.68
N ALA A 414 -0.66 -18.66 -14.52
CA ALA A 414 -1.68 -17.73 -14.98
C ALA A 414 -1.13 -16.75 -16.03
N TRP A 415 -2.07 -16.11 -16.73
CA TRP A 415 -1.83 -14.99 -17.65
C TRP A 415 -1.08 -15.33 -18.95
N GLU A 416 -0.61 -16.57 -19.09
CA GLU A 416 -0.08 -17.13 -20.33
C GLU A 416 -0.51 -18.59 -20.51
N ASN A 417 -0.50 -19.04 -21.77
CA ASN A 417 -0.56 -20.45 -22.09
C ASN A 417 0.76 -21.13 -21.70
N TRP A 418 0.69 -22.22 -20.94
CA TRP A 418 1.87 -22.83 -20.32
C TRP A 418 2.87 -23.35 -21.34
N HIS A 419 2.41 -23.80 -22.50
CA HIS A 419 3.28 -24.33 -23.56
C HIS A 419 4.26 -23.27 -24.14
N CYS A 420 3.97 -21.98 -23.96
CA CYS A 420 4.79 -20.86 -24.44
C CYS A 420 4.97 -19.76 -23.37
N VAL A 421 4.77 -20.10 -22.09
CA VAL A 421 4.93 -19.16 -20.98
C VAL A 421 6.33 -18.54 -20.97
N GLY A 422 6.41 -17.22 -20.98
CA GLY A 422 7.67 -16.47 -21.02
C GLY A 422 8.29 -16.29 -22.41
N ASP A 423 7.61 -16.69 -23.50
CA ASP A 423 8.01 -16.30 -24.86
C ASP A 423 7.65 -14.83 -25.16
N ARG A 424 6.63 -14.31 -24.48
CA ARG A 424 6.19 -12.93 -24.61
C ARG A 424 7.07 -11.97 -23.84
N GLU A 425 7.80 -11.11 -24.56
CA GLU A 425 8.61 -10.05 -23.94
C GLU A 425 7.78 -8.94 -23.26
N ASP A 426 6.50 -8.83 -23.61
CA ASP A 426 5.54 -7.90 -23.04
C ASP A 426 4.82 -8.43 -21.79
N ILE A 427 5.10 -9.67 -21.38
CA ILE A 427 4.73 -10.21 -20.07
C ILE A 427 6.00 -10.37 -19.23
N LEU A 428 6.25 -9.40 -18.37
CA LEU A 428 7.47 -9.28 -17.59
C LEU A 428 7.27 -9.79 -16.16
N ARG A 429 7.76 -11.00 -15.88
CA ARG A 429 7.78 -11.61 -14.54
C ARG A 429 9.08 -11.36 -13.82
N LEU A 430 9.04 -10.55 -12.77
CA LEU A 430 10.18 -10.18 -11.95
C LEU A 430 9.97 -10.65 -10.52
N ARG A 431 11.05 -11.09 -9.89
CA ARG A 431 11.15 -11.25 -8.45
C ARG A 431 12.02 -10.15 -7.86
N ALA A 432 11.46 -9.41 -6.92
CA ALA A 432 12.14 -8.37 -6.16
C ALA A 432 12.84 -8.96 -4.92
N ARG A 433 14.15 -9.15 -5.01
CA ARG A 433 14.97 -9.73 -3.94
C ARG A 433 15.08 -8.81 -2.73
N GLY A 434 14.92 -9.37 -1.54
CA GLY A 434 15.02 -8.63 -0.28
C GLY A 434 13.83 -7.73 0.02
N ILE A 435 12.77 -7.77 -0.79
CA ILE A 435 11.50 -7.12 -0.52
C ILE A 435 10.48 -8.21 -0.14
N LEU A 436 9.70 -7.95 0.90
CA LEU A 436 8.60 -8.80 1.37
C LEU A 436 7.26 -8.21 0.92
N HIS A 437 6.16 -8.95 1.09
CA HIS A 437 4.84 -8.58 0.56
C HIS A 437 4.43 -7.15 0.94
N MET A 438 4.53 -6.80 2.22
CA MET A 438 4.19 -5.45 2.70
C MET A 438 5.25 -4.39 2.39
N GLY A 439 6.44 -4.80 1.95
CA GLY A 439 7.49 -3.91 1.45
C GLY A 439 7.17 -3.28 0.10
N LEU A 440 6.11 -3.73 -0.58
CA LEU A 440 5.60 -3.14 -1.83
C LEU A 440 4.72 -1.91 -1.62
N THR A 441 4.77 -1.31 -0.45
CA THR A 441 3.86 -0.23 -0.01
C THR A 441 4.68 0.90 0.60
N ASP A 442 4.06 2.07 0.80
CA ASP A 442 4.73 3.24 1.37
C ASP A 442 5.20 2.99 2.82
N PHE A 443 4.69 1.95 3.49
CA PHE A 443 5.07 1.57 4.85
C PHE A 443 6.54 1.16 5.02
N VAL A 444 7.21 0.86 3.91
CA VAL A 444 8.64 0.58 3.88
C VAL A 444 9.49 1.73 4.47
N LEU A 445 8.98 2.96 4.43
CA LEU A 445 9.62 4.16 5.00
C LEU A 445 9.41 4.31 6.51
N GLY A 446 8.37 3.67 7.07
CA GLY A 446 7.93 3.84 8.46
C GLY A 446 8.65 2.97 9.50
N ALA A 447 9.69 2.24 9.11
CA ALA A 447 10.46 1.39 10.00
C ALA A 447 11.95 1.34 9.65
N ARG A 448 12.80 1.06 10.64
CA ARG A 448 14.25 0.86 10.49
C ARG A 448 14.73 -0.39 11.21
N GLY A 449 15.96 -0.81 10.91
CA GLY A 449 16.65 -1.90 11.58
C GLY A 449 15.97 -3.27 11.40
N PRO A 450 16.14 -4.20 12.36
CA PRO A 450 15.66 -5.58 12.25
C PRO A 450 14.15 -5.70 12.04
N TYR A 451 13.37 -4.75 12.58
CA TYR A 451 11.92 -4.74 12.37
C TYR A 451 11.57 -4.53 10.90
N LYS A 452 12.22 -3.57 10.22
CA LYS A 452 12.01 -3.34 8.78
C LYS A 452 12.39 -4.59 7.98
N SER A 453 13.56 -5.16 8.27
CA SER A 453 14.06 -6.37 7.60
C SER A 453 13.12 -7.56 7.75
N LYS A 454 12.47 -7.71 8.91
CA LYS A 454 11.53 -8.80 9.18
C LYS A 454 10.17 -8.62 8.50
N HIS A 455 9.68 -7.39 8.36
CA HIS A 455 8.28 -7.14 7.99
C HIS A 455 8.09 -6.48 6.62
N PHE A 456 9.10 -5.82 6.07
CA PHE A 456 8.98 -5.04 4.82
C PHE A 456 10.11 -5.35 3.84
N THR A 457 11.36 -5.10 4.23
CA THR A 457 12.50 -5.25 3.32
C THR A 457 13.83 -5.28 4.07
N SER A 458 14.76 -6.11 3.59
CA SER A 458 16.16 -6.08 4.00
C SER A 458 16.95 -4.95 3.34
N LEU A 459 16.42 -4.32 2.29
CA LEU A 459 17.06 -3.20 1.59
C LEU A 459 16.91 -1.90 2.38
N ASP A 460 17.56 -0.84 1.89
CA ASP A 460 17.16 0.51 2.27
C ASP A 460 15.69 0.78 1.87
N GLY A 461 14.97 1.55 2.70
CA GLY A 461 13.54 1.75 2.50
C GLY A 461 13.21 2.61 1.28
N GLU A 462 14.01 3.64 1.01
CA GLU A 462 13.87 4.48 -0.17
C GLU A 462 14.26 3.72 -1.43
N ARG A 463 15.31 2.86 -1.34
CA ARG A 463 15.70 1.97 -2.45
C ARG A 463 14.59 0.99 -2.83
N ALA A 464 13.95 0.35 -1.84
CA ALA A 464 12.83 -0.56 -2.08
C ALA A 464 11.64 0.16 -2.73
N LEU A 465 11.31 1.36 -2.24
CA LEU A 465 10.25 2.18 -2.83
C LEU A 465 10.58 2.60 -4.28
N ALA A 466 11.82 2.99 -4.55
CA ALA A 466 12.28 3.37 -5.88
C ALA A 466 12.20 2.21 -6.88
N ILE A 467 12.57 0.98 -6.48
CA ILE A 467 12.44 -0.22 -7.32
C ILE A 467 11.01 -0.36 -7.86
N ILE A 468 10.01 -0.22 -6.99
CA ILE A 468 8.59 -0.38 -7.36
C ILE A 468 8.15 0.75 -8.28
N ASN A 469 8.47 1.98 -7.87
CA ASN A 469 8.03 3.20 -8.52
C ASN A 469 8.61 3.36 -9.92
N ASP A 470 9.92 3.16 -10.06
CA ASP A 470 10.63 3.36 -11.32
C ASP A 470 10.32 2.26 -12.33
N THR A 471 10.22 1.01 -11.86
CA THR A 471 9.86 -0.12 -12.74
C THR A 471 8.44 -0.01 -13.24
N THR A 472 7.49 0.33 -12.37
CA THR A 472 6.09 0.54 -12.74
C THR A 472 5.95 1.69 -13.75
N LEU A 473 6.57 2.84 -13.46
CA LEU A 473 6.55 4.00 -14.36
C LEU A 473 7.21 3.68 -15.71
N ALA A 474 8.36 3.03 -15.72
CA ALA A 474 9.08 2.69 -16.95
C ALA A 474 8.28 1.71 -17.83
N PHE A 475 7.63 0.72 -17.22
CA PHE A 475 6.74 -0.21 -17.91
C PHE A 475 5.53 0.49 -18.51
N LEU A 476 4.83 1.32 -17.72
CA LEU A 476 3.67 2.08 -18.20
C LEU A 476 4.08 3.07 -19.30
N ASN A 477 5.23 3.74 -19.17
CA ASN A 477 5.73 4.64 -20.21
C ASN A 477 5.96 3.90 -21.54
N GLN A 478 6.50 2.68 -21.49
CA GLN A 478 6.69 1.88 -22.69
C GLN A 478 5.36 1.45 -23.31
N TYR A 479 4.45 0.83 -22.54
CA TYR A 479 3.28 0.17 -23.10
C TYR A 479 2.02 1.03 -23.18
N VAL A 480 1.87 2.03 -22.30
CA VAL A 480 0.72 2.96 -22.29
C VAL A 480 1.03 4.21 -23.12
N ARG A 481 2.26 4.75 -23.03
CA ARG A 481 2.65 5.99 -23.73
C ARG A 481 3.46 5.76 -25.00
N GLY A 482 3.83 4.52 -25.32
CA GLY A 482 4.61 4.19 -26.51
C GLY A 482 6.04 4.72 -26.47
N PHE A 483 6.61 4.97 -25.28
CA PHE A 483 8.01 5.38 -25.16
C PHE A 483 8.95 4.24 -25.56
N ARG A 484 10.17 4.60 -25.96
CA ARG A 484 11.16 3.61 -26.44
C ARG A 484 11.49 2.57 -25.35
N PRO A 485 11.65 1.29 -25.71
CA PRO A 485 11.96 0.22 -24.74
C PRO A 485 13.26 0.40 -23.95
N ALA A 486 14.19 1.24 -24.44
CA ALA A 486 15.46 1.51 -23.77
C ALA A 486 15.29 2.03 -22.34
N GLY A 487 14.18 2.75 -22.04
CA GLY A 487 13.89 3.23 -20.69
C GLY A 487 13.68 2.08 -19.71
N LEU A 488 12.74 1.17 -19.99
CA LEU A 488 12.49 0.00 -19.15
C LEU A 488 13.72 -0.89 -19.03
N LYS A 489 14.44 -1.13 -20.14
CA LYS A 489 15.68 -1.90 -20.11
C LYS A 489 16.71 -1.29 -19.15
N SER A 490 16.95 0.01 -19.26
CA SER A 490 17.88 0.72 -18.37
C SER A 490 17.42 0.68 -16.91
N THR A 491 16.13 0.83 -16.65
CA THR A 491 15.57 0.68 -15.30
C THR A 491 15.88 -0.69 -14.72
N LEU A 492 15.65 -1.78 -15.47
CA LEU A 492 15.96 -3.14 -15.01
C LEU A 492 17.46 -3.36 -14.77
N GLU A 493 18.32 -2.78 -15.61
CA GLU A 493 19.79 -2.83 -15.42
C GLU A 493 20.24 -2.08 -14.16
N ASN A 494 19.55 -1.00 -13.78
CA ASN A 494 19.84 -0.21 -12.58
C ASN A 494 19.36 -0.88 -11.27
N TYR A 495 18.51 -1.90 -11.38
CA TYR A 495 17.92 -2.63 -10.25
C TYR A 495 18.31 -4.12 -10.29
N PRO A 496 19.54 -4.49 -9.90
CA PRO A 496 19.97 -5.89 -9.83
C PRO A 496 19.14 -6.73 -8.84
N GLU A 497 18.38 -6.08 -7.94
CA GLU A 497 17.42 -6.72 -7.05
C GLU A 497 16.25 -7.36 -7.80
N LEU A 498 15.94 -6.92 -9.01
CA LEU A 498 14.88 -7.48 -9.87
C LEU A 498 15.44 -8.61 -10.73
N GLN A 499 15.00 -9.83 -10.46
CA GLN A 499 15.41 -11.02 -11.20
C GLN A 499 14.25 -11.54 -12.04
N ARG A 500 14.48 -11.83 -13.33
CA ARG A 500 13.46 -12.50 -14.14
C ARG A 500 13.19 -13.89 -13.59
N LEU A 501 11.91 -14.26 -13.53
CA LEU A 501 11.53 -15.62 -13.17
C LEU A 501 11.78 -16.57 -14.34
N ASP A 502 12.33 -17.74 -14.03
CA ASP A 502 12.55 -18.80 -15.01
C ASP A 502 11.28 -19.65 -15.14
N THR A 503 10.68 -19.61 -16.32
CA THR A 503 9.47 -20.36 -16.66
C THR A 503 9.76 -21.58 -17.55
N ALA A 504 11.04 -21.88 -17.82
CA ALA A 504 11.44 -22.93 -18.74
C ALA A 504 10.98 -24.32 -18.30
N SER A 505 10.99 -24.60 -16.99
CA SER A 505 10.55 -25.91 -16.47
C SER A 505 9.05 -26.14 -16.69
N LEU A 506 8.23 -25.12 -16.46
CA LEU A 506 6.79 -25.17 -16.73
C LEU A 506 6.52 -25.35 -18.22
N ARG A 507 7.25 -24.59 -19.05
CA ARG A 507 7.13 -24.65 -20.49
C ARG A 507 7.48 -26.04 -21.04
N ALA A 508 8.61 -26.60 -20.61
CA ALA A 508 9.05 -27.92 -21.02
C ALA A 508 8.02 -29.00 -20.63
N TYR A 509 7.49 -28.96 -19.41
CA TYR A 509 6.41 -29.87 -19.01
C TYR A 509 5.15 -29.70 -19.86
N ALA A 510 4.74 -28.45 -20.12
CA ALA A 510 3.53 -28.17 -20.89
C ALA A 510 3.65 -28.53 -22.39
N GLN A 511 4.87 -28.65 -22.93
CA GLN A 511 5.11 -29.16 -24.29
C GLN A 511 4.65 -30.61 -24.48
N GLU A 512 4.61 -31.40 -23.40
CA GLU A 512 4.23 -32.80 -23.42
C GLU A 512 2.70 -33.01 -23.29
N LEU A 513 1.94 -31.96 -22.96
CA LEU A 513 0.50 -32.04 -22.77
C LEU A 513 -0.28 -32.04 -24.11
N PRO A 514 -1.34 -32.85 -24.24
CA PRO A 514 -2.20 -32.85 -25.42
C PRO A 514 -3.13 -31.62 -25.46
N GLY A 515 -3.62 -31.24 -26.65
CA GLY A 515 -4.70 -30.25 -26.80
C GLY A 515 -4.28 -28.78 -26.64
N ARG A 516 -3.20 -28.37 -27.32
CA ARG A 516 -2.63 -27.02 -27.20
C ARG A 516 -3.41 -25.98 -28.01
N ALA A 517 -3.80 -24.89 -27.36
CA ALA A 517 -4.27 -23.69 -28.05
C ALA A 517 -3.09 -22.95 -28.72
N PRO A 518 -3.33 -22.16 -29.79
CA PRO A 518 -2.30 -21.30 -30.35
C PRO A 518 -1.79 -20.30 -29.32
N CYS A 519 -0.47 -20.06 -29.31
CA CYS A 519 0.13 -19.01 -28.51
C CYS A 519 -0.28 -17.65 -29.06
N LEU A 520 -0.64 -16.73 -28.16
CA LEU A 520 -0.80 -15.34 -28.54
C LEU A 520 0.57 -14.73 -28.82
N GLU A 521 0.78 -14.29 -30.05
CA GLU A 521 1.90 -13.42 -30.40
C GLU A 521 1.68 -12.03 -29.79
N ARG A 522 2.74 -11.21 -29.74
CA ARG A 522 2.78 -9.90 -29.06
C ARG A 522 1.52 -9.06 -29.27
N ALA A 523 1.15 -8.28 -28.25
CA ALA A 523 0.11 -7.26 -28.38
C ALA A 523 0.51 -6.22 -29.45
N GLY A 524 -0.01 -6.34 -30.68
CA GLY A 524 0.19 -5.34 -31.73
C GLY A 524 0.37 -5.82 -33.17
N GLU A 525 0.45 -7.12 -33.47
CA GLU A 525 0.56 -7.60 -34.87
C GLU A 525 -0.78 -7.81 -35.59
N THR A 526 -1.91 -7.63 -34.89
CA THR A 526 -3.24 -7.59 -35.50
C THR A 526 -3.98 -6.30 -35.12
N ARG A 527 -3.59 -5.18 -35.71
CA ARG A 527 -4.48 -4.05 -36.01
C ARG A 527 -4.10 -3.40 -37.33
#